data_AF-A0A2Z5N1R0-F1
#
_entry.id   AF-A0A2Z5N1R0-F1
#
_cell.length_a   1.000
_cell.length_b   1.000
_cell.length_c   1.000
_cell.angle_alpha   90.00
_cell.angle_beta   90.00
_cell.angle_gamma   90.00
#
_symmetry.space_group_name_H-M   'P 1'
#
loop_
_entity.id
_entity.type
_entity.pdbx_description
1 polymer ?
#
loop_
_entity_poly.entity_id
_entity_poly.type
_entity_poly.pdbx_seq_one_letter_code
_entity_poly.pdbx_strand_id
1 'polypeptide(L)' 'MSQQIHAKIKRTSKYYGQTPPGALFPVQISPLQRDEYVVSGNNNAYRLRDVNLFIVGEDGYELRIA' A
#
# COMPACT_ATOMS: atom_id res chain seq x y z
N MET A 1 17.94 -7.48 -8.13
CA MET A 1 17.10 -6.26 -8.22
C MET A 1 16.01 -6.36 -7.16
N SER A 2 15.69 -5.28 -6.47
CA SER A 2 14.57 -5.22 -5.51
C SER A 2 13.37 -4.57 -6.18
N GLN A 3 12.19 -5.16 -6.05
CA GLN A 3 10.95 -4.59 -6.58
C GLN A 3 10.25 -3.75 -5.51
N GLN A 4 9.84 -2.52 -5.86
CA GLN A 4 9.09 -1.65 -4.97
C GLN A 4 7.61 -2.09 -4.91
N ILE A 5 7.09 -2.29 -3.70
CA ILE A 5 5.66 -2.52 -3.47
C ILE A 5 4.96 -1.16 -3.36
N HIS A 6 3.81 -1.04 -4.02
CA HIS A 6 2.95 0.12 -3.92
C HIS A 6 1.63 -0.25 -3.28
N ALA A 7 0.92 0.75 -2.75
CA ALA A 7 -0.40 0.57 -2.18
C ALA A 7 -1.41 1.56 -2.74
N LYS A 8 -2.69 1.14 -2.76
CA LYS A 8 -3.86 2.03 -2.88
C LYS A 8 -4.73 1.83 -1.64
N ILE A 9 -5.19 2.91 -1.02
CA ILE A 9 -6.12 2.81 0.12
C ILE A 9 -7.46 2.26 -0.37
N LYS A 10 -7.96 1.21 0.28
CA LYS A 10 -9.26 0.61 -0.02
C LYS A 10 -10.38 1.60 0.29
N ARG A 11 -11.43 1.61 -0.54
CA ARG A 11 -12.65 2.42 -0.31
C ARG A 11 -13.34 2.11 1.03
N THR A 12 -13.16 0.90 1.55
CA THR A 12 -13.72 0.44 2.82
C THR A 12 -12.85 0.79 4.03
N SER A 13 -11.65 1.34 3.83
CA SER A 13 -10.77 1.72 4.93
C SER A 13 -11.22 3.05 5.54
N LYS A 14 -11.04 3.20 6.86
CA LYS A 14 -11.22 4.48 7.55
C LYS A 14 -10.25 5.57 7.09
N TYR A 15 -9.18 5.20 6.38
CA TYR A 15 -8.18 6.12 5.82
C TYR A 15 -8.51 6.55 4.38
N TYR A 16 -9.63 6.09 3.82
CA TYR A 16 -10.02 6.46 2.46
C TYR A 16 -10.14 7.98 2.32
N GLY A 17 -9.57 8.53 1.23
CA GLY A 17 -9.52 9.97 0.97
C GLY A 17 -8.24 10.68 1.44
N GLN A 18 -7.32 10.00 2.14
CA GLN A 18 -6.00 10.55 2.47
C GLN A 18 -5.05 10.68 1.27
N THR A 19 -5.38 10.02 0.16
CA THR A 19 -4.70 10.15 -1.12
C THR A 19 -5.71 10.50 -2.21
N PRO A 20 -5.26 11.08 -3.34
CA PRO A 20 -6.13 11.25 -4.50
C PRO A 20 -6.75 9.92 -4.95
N PRO A 21 -7.98 9.92 -5.49
CA PRO A 21 -8.63 8.70 -5.96
C PRO A 21 -7.73 7.92 -6.93
N GLY A 22 -7.47 6.65 -6.61
CA GLY A 22 -6.65 5.76 -7.44
C GLY A 22 -5.14 5.96 -7.33
N ALA A 23 -4.65 6.87 -6.49
CA ALA A 23 -3.23 7.11 -6.33
C ALA A 23 -2.49 5.91 -5.73
N LEU A 24 -1.40 5.50 -6.39
CA LEU A 24 -0.38 4.60 -5.84
C LEU A 24 0.61 5.39 -4.99
N PHE A 25 1.08 4.77 -3.92
CA PHE A 25 2.22 5.27 -3.15
C PHE A 25 3.13 4.11 -2.75
N PRO A 26 4.46 4.34 -2.70
CA PRO A 26 5.40 3.31 -2.28
C PRO A 26 5.16 2.96 -0.80
N VAL A 27 5.25 1.68 -0.49
CA VAL A 27 5.12 1.16 0.88
C VAL A 27 6.25 0.20 1.23
N GLN A 28 6.50 0.08 2.52
CA GLN A 28 7.30 -0.97 3.14
C GLN A 28 6.40 -1.85 4.00
N ILE A 29 6.64 -3.16 3.98
CA ILE A 29 5.92 -4.11 4.83
C ILE A 29 6.92 -4.65 5.84
N SER A 30 6.65 -4.48 7.13
CA SER A 30 7.54 -4.90 8.20
C SER A 30 6.88 -5.92 9.12
N PRO A 31 7.42 -7.15 9.24
CA PRO A 31 6.91 -8.14 10.19
C PRO A 31 7.30 -7.84 11.64
N LEU A 32 8.13 -6.81 11.88
CA LEU A 32 8.64 -6.46 13.20
C LEU A 32 7.70 -5.57 14.01
N GLN A 33 6.66 -5.01 13.38
CA GLN A 33 5.62 -4.29 14.11
C GLN A 33 4.71 -5.32 14.79
N ARG A 34 4.66 -5.29 16.14
CA ARG A 34 3.84 -6.22 16.95
C ARG A 34 2.35 -5.89 16.93
N ASP A 35 1.93 -4.93 16.10
CA ASP A 35 0.54 -4.50 15.96
C ASP A 35 0.00 -4.80 14.55
N GLU A 36 -1.25 -4.41 14.30
CA GLU A 36 -1.90 -4.65 13.03
C GLU A 36 -1.38 -3.75 11.88
N TYR A 37 -0.53 -2.75 12.16
CA TYR A 37 -0.14 -1.67 11.24
C TYR A 37 1.17 -1.92 10.49
N VAL A 38 1.32 -3.14 9.97
CA VAL A 38 2.55 -3.62 9.33
C VAL A 38 2.91 -2.98 7.98
N VAL A 39 2.09 -2.09 7.43
CA VAL A 39 2.33 -1.41 6.14
C VAL A 39 2.63 0.07 6.37
N SER A 40 3.82 0.53 5.98
CA SER A 40 4.24 1.94 6.17
C SER A 40 4.46 2.63 4.83
N GLY A 41 3.88 3.82 4.65
CA GLY A 41 4.08 4.65 3.46
C GLY A 41 3.22 5.90 3.47
N ASN A 42 3.52 6.87 2.61
CA ASN A 42 2.82 8.17 2.59
C ASN A 42 2.68 8.82 3.99
N ASN A 43 3.76 8.80 4.78
CA ASN A 43 3.82 9.33 6.15
C ASN A 43 2.78 8.74 7.13
N ASN A 44 2.30 7.52 6.89
CA ASN A 44 1.32 6.85 7.75
C ASN A 44 1.58 5.34 7.83
N ALA A 45 0.94 4.68 8.80
CA ALA A 45 0.95 3.23 8.97
C ALA A 45 -0.46 2.67 8.80
N TYR A 46 -0.57 1.59 8.04
CA TYR A 46 -1.82 0.95 7.64
C TYR A 46 -1.80 -0.53 7.97
N ARG A 47 -2.99 -1.10 8.12
CA ARG A 47 -3.17 -2.55 8.20
C ARG A 47 -3.25 -3.13 6.80
N LEU A 48 -2.90 -4.41 6.63
CA LEU A 48 -3.09 -5.09 5.34
C LEU A 48 -4.56 -5.06 4.86
N ARG A 49 -5.51 -5.01 5.79
CA ARG A 49 -6.95 -4.87 5.46
C ARG A 49 -7.34 -3.48 4.91
N ASP A 50 -6.52 -2.46 5.13
CA ASP A 50 -6.81 -1.06 4.77
C ASP A 50 -6.34 -0.69 3.36
N VAL A 51 -5.44 -1.49 2.76
CA VAL A 51 -4.84 -1.20 1.45
C VAL A 51 -4.94 -2.40 0.50
N ASN A 52 -4.96 -2.14 -0.80
CA ASN A 52 -4.59 -3.10 -1.85
C ASN A 52 -3.10 -2.94 -2.14
N LEU A 53 -2.39 -4.03 -2.37
CA LEU A 53 -0.95 -4.03 -2.66
C LEU A 53 -0.69 -4.33 -4.12
N PHE A 54 0.31 -3.65 -4.70
CA PHE A 54 0.64 -3.75 -6.13
C PHE A 54 2.14 -3.83 -6.36
N ILE A 55 2.51 -4.56 -7.41
CA ILE A 55 3.75 -4.39 -8.15
C ILE A 55 3.43 -3.60 -9.42
N VAL A 56 4.27 -2.63 -9.76
CA VAL A 56 4.11 -1.79 -10.96
C VAL A 56 5.25 -2.09 -11.91
N GLY A 57 4.92 -2.54 -13.12
CA GLY A 57 5.88 -2.76 -14.21
C GLY A 57 6.41 -1.44 -14.79
N GLU A 58 7.51 -1.50 -15.54
CA GLU A 58 8.07 -0.32 -16.22
C GLU A 58 7.12 0.27 -17.27
N ASP A 59 6.22 -0.56 -17.80
CA ASP A 59 5.12 -0.20 -18.70
C ASP A 59 3.91 0.41 -17.98
N GLY A 60 3.97 0.54 -16.65
CA GLY A 60 2.89 1.02 -15.80
C GLY A 60 1.82 -0.03 -15.49
N TYR A 61 2.01 -1.29 -15.88
CA TYR A 61 1.05 -2.35 -15.57
C TYR A 61 1.02 -2.62 -14.06
N GLU A 62 -0.18 -2.55 -13.48
CA GLU A 62 -0.41 -2.77 -12.05
C GLU A 62 -0.82 -4.22 -11.76
N LEU A 63 0.09 -5.03 -11.21
CA LEU A 63 -0.23 -6.36 -10.70
C LEU A 63 -0.65 -6.27 -9.24
N ARG A 64 -1.94 -6.49 -8.96
CA ARG A 64 -2.44 -6.59 -7.58
C ARG A 64 -2.02 -7.91 -6.95
N ILE A 65 -1.41 -7.85 -5.76
CA ILE A 65 -0.91 -9.01 -5.01
C ILE A 65 -1.64 -9.24 -3.67
N ALA A 66 -2.41 -8.25 -3.18
CA ALA A 66 -3.31 -8.37 -2.01
C ALA A 66 -4.43 -7.29 -2.04
#